data_AF-F5IXY3-F1
#
_entry.id   AF-F5IXY3-F1
#
_cell.length_a   1.000
_cell.length_b   1.000
_cell.length_c   1.000
_cell.angle_alpha   90.00
_cell.angle_beta   90.00
_cell.angle_gamma   90.00
#
_symmetry.space_group_name_H-M   'P 1'
#
loop_
_entity.id
_entity.type
_entity.pdbx_description
1 polymer ?
#
loop_
_entity_poly.entity_id
_entity_poly.type
_entity_poly.pdbx_seq_one_letter_code
_entity_poly.pdbx_strand_id
1 'polypeptide(L)'
;MKRLFLSLAIIASISLTASVSAQGGKRDGKRGTDFQKELNLTAEQKEKVESTNKDFKSKMAELRAKSDLSKEDRQAKVKELRTQHQTAVNNILTPDQQTKMKELMAQRGNRDMKKGGKELSMRGKKDGRSKDMRAERRGDRMKDLNLTEDQKQKIKSLNEDFRTKSRELAKAHREELNKVYTPEQQNKLKEFRKDFNKDRRFAFNGRREMAKLDEASKTKLKSLRENFEKEKKAVELSRIAPDAQKQKIADLRQNFRREKQEIIKEARKTQNSQPT
;
A
#
# COMPACT_ATOMS: atom_id res chain seq x y z
N MET A 1 -30.83 52.82 -29.50
CA MET A 1 -29.72 52.30 -28.67
C MET A 1 -29.03 51.17 -29.41
N LYS A 2 -27.72 51.32 -29.65
CA LYS A 2 -26.86 50.42 -30.42
C LYS A 2 -26.36 49.27 -29.54
N ARG A 3 -26.46 48.03 -30.02
CA ARG A 3 -25.55 46.89 -29.71
C ARG A 3 -25.53 45.99 -30.95
N LEU A 4 -24.87 46.44 -32.03
CA LEU A 4 -23.56 45.96 -32.49
C LEU A 4 -23.50 44.43 -32.64
N PHE A 5 -23.89 43.96 -33.83
CA PHE A 5 -23.44 42.70 -34.40
C PHE A 5 -21.94 42.81 -34.66
N LEU A 6 -21.14 41.98 -34.00
CA LEU A 6 -19.69 41.92 -34.20
C LEU A 6 -19.37 40.62 -34.94
N SER A 7 -19.37 40.73 -36.26
CA SER A 7 -18.86 39.76 -37.21
C SER A 7 -17.33 39.86 -37.31
N LEU A 8 -16.71 38.69 -37.49
CA LEU A 8 -15.38 38.41 -38.08
C LEU A 8 -14.13 39.13 -37.52
N ALA A 9 -13.23 38.31 -36.95
CA ALA A 9 -11.83 38.29 -37.37
C ALA A 9 -11.15 37.01 -36.83
N ILE A 10 -11.02 35.99 -37.69
CA ILE A 10 -10.06 34.89 -37.50
C ILE A 10 -8.69 35.51 -37.74
N ILE A 11 -7.99 35.87 -36.68
CA ILE A 11 -6.59 36.31 -36.75
C ILE A 11 -5.73 35.07 -36.95
N ALA A 12 -5.37 34.80 -38.19
CA ALA A 12 -4.27 33.92 -38.56
C ALA A 12 -2.95 34.61 -38.23
N SER A 13 -2.52 34.56 -36.97
CA SER A 13 -1.17 34.96 -36.57
C SER A 13 -0.22 33.77 -36.76
N ILE A 14 0.46 33.78 -37.91
CA ILE A 14 1.68 32.99 -38.16
C ILE A 14 2.75 33.51 -37.20
N SER A 15 3.12 32.70 -36.22
CA SER A 15 4.36 32.87 -35.46
C SER A 15 5.22 31.64 -35.70
N LEU A 16 6.13 31.78 -36.66
CA LEU A 16 7.19 30.83 -36.92
C LEU A 16 8.19 30.90 -35.75
N THR A 17 8.04 30.00 -34.77
CA THR A 17 9.09 29.74 -33.79
C THR A 17 9.71 28.40 -34.14
N ALA A 18 10.98 28.44 -34.55
CA ALA A 18 11.80 27.27 -34.77
C ALA A 18 12.04 26.57 -33.42
N SER A 19 11.21 25.58 -33.09
CA SER A 19 11.52 24.66 -32.00
C SER A 19 12.61 23.69 -32.44
N VAL A 20 13.82 23.89 -31.91
CA VAL A 20 14.87 22.87 -31.81
C VAL A 20 14.24 21.62 -31.19
N SER A 21 14.09 20.58 -32.02
CA SER A 21 13.64 19.28 -31.55
C SER A 21 14.82 18.61 -30.87
N ALA A 22 14.91 18.76 -29.55
CA ALA A 22 15.77 17.92 -28.74
C ALA A 22 15.39 16.46 -28.98
N GLN A 23 16.37 15.69 -29.46
CA GLN A 23 16.31 14.26 -29.76
C GLN A 23 16.10 13.45 -28.46
N GLY A 24 14.88 13.46 -27.95
CA GLY A 24 14.41 12.56 -26.90
C GLY A 24 13.97 11.25 -27.55
N GLY A 25 14.73 10.18 -27.33
CA GLY A 25 14.49 8.86 -27.92
C GLY A 25 13.02 8.43 -27.84
N LYS A 26 12.47 8.02 -28.99
CA LYS A 26 11.16 7.37 -29.10
C LYS A 26 11.15 6.13 -28.22
N ARG A 27 10.64 6.26 -27.00
CA ARG A 27 9.97 5.15 -26.34
C ARG A 27 8.65 4.98 -27.06
N ASP A 28 8.59 4.02 -27.98
CA ASP A 28 7.35 3.54 -28.59
C ASP A 28 6.46 2.94 -27.49
N GLY A 29 5.77 3.82 -26.78
CA GLY A 29 4.70 3.48 -25.86
C GLY A 29 3.46 3.05 -26.63
N LYS A 30 3.52 1.89 -27.28
CA LYS A 30 2.32 1.09 -27.65
C LYS A 30 1.63 0.64 -26.35
N ARG A 31 1.06 1.59 -25.61
CA ARG A 31 0.21 1.37 -24.42
C ARG A 31 -1.00 2.31 -24.42
N GLY A 32 -1.35 2.89 -25.57
CA GLY A 32 -2.70 3.35 -25.86
C GLY A 32 -3.24 2.46 -26.96
N THR A 33 -4.08 1.48 -26.63
CA THR A 33 -4.88 0.78 -27.64
C THR A 33 -5.73 1.82 -28.33
N ASP A 34 -5.63 1.91 -29.66
CA ASP A 34 -6.33 2.88 -30.51
C ASP A 34 -7.85 2.70 -30.40
N PHE A 35 -8.48 3.31 -29.39
CA PHE A 35 -9.94 3.39 -29.28
C PHE A 35 -10.57 3.94 -30.56
N GLN A 36 -9.85 4.81 -31.27
CA GLN A 36 -10.26 5.34 -32.57
C GLN A 36 -10.47 4.25 -33.64
N LYS A 37 -9.67 3.18 -33.61
CA LYS A 37 -9.83 2.03 -34.51
C LYS A 37 -11.00 1.15 -34.09
N GLU A 38 -11.17 0.93 -32.79
CA GLU A 38 -12.27 0.11 -32.25
C GLU A 38 -13.65 0.78 -32.45
N LEU A 39 -13.70 2.12 -32.52
CA LEU A 39 -14.93 2.89 -32.70
C LEU A 39 -15.28 3.21 -34.17
N ASN A 40 -14.45 2.80 -35.14
CA ASN A 40 -14.65 3.10 -36.56
C ASN A 40 -14.94 4.59 -36.82
N LEU A 41 -14.13 5.48 -36.24
CA LEU A 41 -14.35 6.92 -36.39
C LEU A 41 -14.22 7.36 -37.85
N THR A 42 -15.09 8.28 -38.29
CA THR A 42 -14.97 8.93 -39.61
C THR A 42 -13.71 9.80 -39.68
N ALA A 43 -13.31 10.23 -40.88
CA ALA A 43 -12.15 11.11 -41.06
C ALA A 43 -12.30 12.42 -40.26
N GLU A 44 -13.47 13.05 -40.33
CA GLU A 44 -13.78 14.28 -39.60
C GLU A 44 -13.77 14.07 -38.07
N GLN A 45 -14.30 12.94 -37.58
CA GLN A 45 -14.27 12.61 -36.16
C GLN A 45 -12.84 12.39 -35.67
N LYS A 46 -11.99 11.73 -36.46
CA LYS A 46 -10.57 11.52 -36.12
C LYS A 46 -9.84 12.85 -35.97
N GLU A 47 -10.01 13.76 -36.91
CA GLU A 47 -9.38 15.09 -36.87
C GLU A 47 -9.80 15.89 -35.61
N LYS A 48 -11.11 15.91 -35.30
CA LYS A 48 -11.62 16.56 -34.09
C LYS A 48 -11.08 15.94 -32.80
N VAL A 49 -10.99 14.60 -32.74
CA VAL A 49 -10.43 13.90 -31.57
C VAL A 49 -8.93 14.17 -31.44
N GLU A 50 -8.19 14.19 -32.54
CA GLU A 50 -6.75 14.52 -32.52
C GLU A 50 -6.49 15.94 -32.03
N SER A 51 -7.25 16.92 -32.51
CA SER A 51 -7.18 18.30 -32.02
C SER A 51 -7.46 18.35 -30.50
N THR A 52 -8.54 17.71 -30.06
CA THR A 52 -8.92 17.65 -28.64
C THR A 52 -7.82 16.99 -27.77
N ASN A 53 -7.16 15.96 -28.30
CA ASN A 53 -6.05 15.28 -27.64
C ASN A 53 -4.78 16.13 -27.56
N LYS A 54 -4.46 16.90 -28.62
CA LYS A 54 -3.32 17.83 -28.63
C LYS A 54 -3.50 18.92 -27.58
N ASP A 55 -4.69 19.52 -27.51
CA ASP A 55 -5.01 20.56 -26.52
C ASP A 55 -4.90 20.02 -25.09
N PHE A 56 -5.46 18.84 -24.84
CA PHE A 56 -5.34 18.19 -23.53
C PHE A 56 -3.87 17.90 -23.16
N LYS A 57 -3.07 17.43 -24.12
CA LYS A 57 -1.64 17.17 -23.91
C LYS A 57 -0.89 18.46 -23.56
N SER A 58 -1.18 19.58 -24.22
CA SER A 58 -0.57 20.88 -23.90
C SER A 58 -0.93 21.33 -22.48
N LYS A 59 -2.22 21.36 -22.14
CA LYS A 59 -2.69 21.76 -20.80
C LYS A 59 -2.10 20.88 -19.70
N MET A 60 -1.95 19.59 -19.96
CA MET A 60 -1.31 18.65 -19.04
C MET A 60 0.21 18.81 -18.94
N ALA A 61 0.88 19.32 -19.96
CA ALA A 61 2.31 19.64 -19.91
C ALA A 61 2.54 20.91 -19.10
N GLU A 62 1.76 21.97 -19.37
CA GLU A 62 1.76 23.21 -18.60
C GLU A 62 1.48 22.97 -17.11
N LEU A 63 0.47 22.14 -16.79
CA LEU A 63 0.15 21.80 -15.41
C LEU A 63 1.26 21.01 -14.71
N ARG A 64 2.06 20.23 -15.45
CA ARG A 64 3.23 19.53 -14.90
C ARG A 64 4.41 20.46 -14.67
N ALA A 65 4.59 21.44 -15.55
CA ALA A 65 5.67 22.42 -15.47
C ALA A 65 5.50 23.40 -14.30
N LYS A 66 4.25 23.65 -13.85
CA LYS A 66 3.98 24.46 -12.66
C LYS A 66 4.55 23.81 -11.39
N SER A 67 5.61 24.39 -10.83
CA SER A 67 6.24 24.00 -9.57
C SER A 67 5.43 24.43 -8.34
N ASP A 68 4.64 25.49 -8.49
CA ASP A 68 4.08 26.25 -7.36
C ASP A 68 2.72 25.71 -6.87
N LEU A 69 2.28 24.58 -7.44
CA LEU A 69 1.03 23.91 -7.05
C LEU A 69 1.32 22.79 -6.06
N SER A 70 0.56 22.82 -4.96
CA SER A 70 0.45 21.70 -4.03
C SER A 70 0.07 20.41 -4.78
N LYS A 71 0.39 19.27 -4.18
CA LYS A 71 0.10 17.97 -4.80
C LYS A 71 -1.41 17.75 -4.94
N GLU A 72 -2.16 18.19 -3.94
CA GLU A 72 -3.62 18.10 -3.84
C GLU A 72 -4.29 18.96 -4.91
N ASP A 73 -3.88 20.22 -5.06
CA ASP A 73 -4.43 21.12 -6.08
C ASP A 73 -4.08 20.67 -7.50
N ARG A 74 -2.85 20.17 -7.67
CA ARG A 74 -2.42 19.57 -8.93
C ARG A 74 -3.29 18.37 -9.28
N GLN A 75 -3.58 17.51 -8.31
CA GLN A 75 -4.44 16.34 -8.52
C GLN A 75 -5.87 16.75 -8.88
N ALA A 76 -6.44 17.75 -8.20
CA ALA A 76 -7.76 18.29 -8.50
C ALA A 76 -7.83 18.83 -9.94
N LYS A 77 -6.87 19.66 -10.36
CA LYS A 77 -6.78 20.22 -11.72
C LYS A 77 -6.58 19.13 -12.78
N VAL A 78 -5.76 18.12 -12.50
CA VAL A 78 -5.61 16.96 -13.41
C VAL A 78 -6.95 16.23 -13.57
N LYS A 79 -7.71 16.02 -12.49
CA LYS A 79 -9.01 15.35 -12.54
C LYS A 79 -10.00 16.16 -13.36
N GLU A 80 -10.07 17.46 -13.13
CA GLU A 80 -10.93 18.37 -13.88
C GLU A 80 -10.60 18.35 -15.38
N LEU A 81 -9.33 18.52 -15.76
CA LEU A 81 -8.89 18.47 -17.16
C LEU A 81 -9.23 17.14 -17.83
N ARG A 82 -9.11 16.02 -17.10
CA ARG A 82 -9.51 14.70 -17.62
C ARG A 82 -11.01 14.61 -17.86
N THR A 83 -11.83 15.13 -16.95
CA THR A 83 -13.29 15.15 -17.14
C THR A 83 -13.68 16.01 -18.33
N GLN A 84 -13.10 17.21 -18.45
CA GLN A 84 -13.35 18.10 -19.59
C GLN A 84 -12.96 17.44 -20.92
N HIS A 85 -11.78 16.83 -20.97
CA HIS A 85 -11.31 16.09 -22.15
C HIS A 85 -12.24 14.93 -22.51
N GLN A 86 -12.66 14.13 -21.52
CA GLN A 86 -13.58 13.02 -21.74
C GLN A 86 -14.93 13.49 -22.30
N THR A 87 -15.48 14.58 -21.78
CA THR A 87 -16.73 15.16 -22.28
C THR A 87 -16.57 15.67 -23.71
N ALA A 88 -15.49 16.39 -24.00
CA ALA A 88 -15.20 16.91 -25.34
C ALA A 88 -15.08 15.76 -26.37
N VAL A 89 -14.38 14.68 -26.02
CA VAL A 89 -14.28 13.50 -26.89
C VAL A 89 -15.64 12.81 -27.05
N ASN A 90 -16.42 12.63 -25.98
CA ASN A 90 -17.74 12.01 -26.06
C ASN A 90 -18.69 12.78 -26.99
N ASN A 91 -18.63 14.11 -26.99
CA ASN A 91 -19.48 14.95 -27.84
C ASN A 91 -19.16 14.83 -29.34
N ILE A 92 -17.99 14.30 -29.71
CA ILE A 92 -17.62 14.03 -31.11
C ILE A 92 -18.22 12.70 -31.61
N LEU A 93 -18.52 11.79 -30.68
CA LEU A 93 -19.00 10.44 -30.99
C LEU A 93 -20.51 10.41 -31.20
N THR A 94 -20.98 9.52 -32.06
CA THR A 94 -22.41 9.21 -32.18
C THR A 94 -22.92 8.45 -30.95
N PRO A 95 -24.24 8.42 -30.69
CA PRO A 95 -24.80 7.67 -29.56
C PRO A 95 -24.36 6.19 -29.52
N ASP A 96 -24.31 5.54 -30.68
CA ASP A 96 -23.87 4.15 -30.81
C ASP A 96 -22.39 3.98 -30.47
N GLN A 97 -21.54 4.91 -30.95
CA GLN A 97 -20.11 4.92 -30.64
C GLN A 97 -19.85 5.24 -29.16
N GLN A 98 -20.64 6.09 -28.52
CA GLN A 98 -20.55 6.35 -27.07
C GLN A 98 -20.88 5.10 -26.26
N THR A 99 -21.88 4.35 -26.68
CA THR A 99 -22.26 3.07 -26.04
C THR A 99 -21.13 2.06 -26.15
N LYS A 100 -20.58 1.89 -27.36
CA LYS A 100 -19.41 1.04 -27.60
C LYS A 100 -18.19 1.48 -26.79
N MET A 101 -17.96 2.80 -26.66
CA MET A 101 -16.87 3.34 -25.86
C MET A 101 -17.02 2.98 -24.37
N LYS A 102 -18.22 3.12 -23.80
CA LYS A 102 -18.51 2.74 -22.41
C LYS A 102 -18.28 1.25 -22.17
N GLU A 103 -18.71 0.41 -23.11
CA GLU A 103 -18.50 -1.04 -23.05
C GLU A 103 -17.02 -1.40 -23.09
N LEU A 104 -16.25 -0.82 -24.02
CA LEU A 104 -14.80 -1.01 -24.11
C LEU A 104 -14.08 -0.54 -22.84
N MET A 105 -14.51 0.57 -22.23
CA MET A 105 -13.99 1.05 -20.95
C MET A 105 -14.31 0.10 -19.80
N ALA A 106 -15.54 -0.41 -19.71
CA ALA A 106 -15.94 -1.38 -18.68
C ALA A 106 -15.18 -2.71 -18.83
N GLN A 107 -15.03 -3.20 -20.06
CA GLN A 107 -14.28 -4.41 -20.36
C GLN A 107 -12.80 -4.26 -20.00
N ARG A 108 -12.20 -3.08 -20.25
CA ARG A 108 -10.82 -2.77 -19.85
C ARG A 108 -10.69 -2.59 -18.34
N GLY A 109 -11.63 -1.92 -17.67
CA GLY A 109 -11.65 -1.84 -16.20
C GLY A 109 -11.63 -3.22 -15.55
N ASN A 110 -12.41 -4.16 -16.08
CA ASN A 110 -12.39 -5.56 -15.64
C ASN A 110 -11.09 -6.28 -16.01
N ARG A 111 -10.49 -5.98 -17.16
CA ARG A 111 -9.20 -6.56 -17.59
C ARG A 111 -8.02 -6.03 -16.78
N ASP A 112 -8.01 -4.76 -16.43
CA ASP A 112 -7.02 -4.10 -15.58
C ASP A 112 -7.21 -4.47 -14.11
N MET A 113 -8.42 -4.77 -13.65
CA MET A 113 -8.63 -5.45 -12.35
C MET A 113 -8.13 -6.90 -12.39
N LYS A 114 -8.31 -7.63 -13.50
CA LYS A 114 -7.85 -9.03 -13.63
C LYS A 114 -6.34 -9.14 -13.83
N LYS A 115 -5.72 -8.20 -14.55
CA LYS A 115 -4.27 -8.13 -14.80
C LYS A 115 -3.54 -7.36 -13.71
N GLY A 116 -4.09 -6.26 -13.21
CA GLY A 116 -3.62 -5.56 -12.02
C GLY A 116 -3.84 -6.35 -10.74
N GLY A 117 -4.88 -7.18 -10.62
CA GLY A 117 -5.04 -8.14 -9.52
C GLY A 117 -4.06 -9.32 -9.62
N LYS A 118 -3.73 -9.78 -10.84
CA LYS A 118 -2.71 -10.82 -11.06
C LYS A 118 -1.28 -10.26 -10.95
N GLU A 119 -1.05 -9.00 -11.29
CA GLU A 119 0.23 -8.30 -11.13
C GLU A 119 0.42 -7.76 -9.72
N LEU A 120 -0.62 -7.29 -9.00
CA LEU A 120 -0.54 -7.03 -7.55
C LEU A 120 -0.41 -8.33 -6.75
N SER A 121 -1.04 -9.44 -7.15
CA SER A 121 -0.83 -10.74 -6.48
C SER A 121 0.49 -11.40 -6.84
N MET A 122 1.04 -11.16 -8.04
CA MET A 122 2.41 -11.56 -8.40
C MET A 122 3.48 -10.58 -7.91
N ARG A 123 3.14 -9.32 -7.62
CA ARG A 123 4.00 -8.38 -6.89
C ARG A 123 3.98 -8.71 -5.39
N GLY A 124 2.84 -9.14 -4.84
CA GLY A 124 2.76 -9.73 -3.50
C GLY A 124 3.37 -11.12 -3.36
N LYS A 125 3.46 -11.93 -4.42
CA LYS A 125 4.11 -13.26 -4.41
C LYS A 125 5.55 -13.28 -4.91
N LYS A 126 5.99 -12.31 -5.72
CA LYS A 126 7.41 -12.04 -6.00
C LYS A 126 8.04 -11.18 -4.89
N ASP A 127 7.22 -10.51 -4.09
CA ASP A 127 7.58 -9.94 -2.79
C ASP A 127 7.21 -10.89 -1.62
N GLY A 128 7.57 -12.16 -1.77
CA GLY A 128 8.19 -12.90 -0.66
C GLY A 128 9.52 -12.29 -0.21
N ARG A 129 9.83 -11.04 -0.61
CA ARG A 129 10.84 -10.18 -0.02
C ARG A 129 10.36 -9.86 1.40
N SER A 130 10.78 -10.77 2.29
CA SER A 130 10.52 -10.74 3.71
C SER A 130 10.55 -9.33 4.26
N LYS A 131 9.76 -9.08 5.30
CA LYS A 131 9.89 -7.90 6.16
C LYS A 131 11.37 -7.61 6.52
N ASP A 132 12.18 -8.68 6.57
CA ASP A 132 13.63 -8.70 6.73
C ASP A 132 14.38 -7.94 5.61
N MET A 133 14.05 -8.15 4.33
CA MET A 133 14.67 -7.46 3.17
C MET A 133 14.35 -5.96 3.12
N ARG A 134 13.22 -5.51 3.70
CA ARG A 134 12.87 -4.08 3.79
C ARG A 134 13.60 -3.39 4.94
N ALA A 135 13.95 -4.15 5.99
CA ALA A 135 14.82 -3.71 7.07
C ALA A 135 16.29 -3.71 6.62
N GLU A 136 16.76 -4.74 5.91
CA GLU A 136 18.10 -4.82 5.31
C GLU A 136 18.32 -3.70 4.29
N ARG A 137 17.40 -3.49 3.33
CA ARG A 137 17.52 -2.34 2.40
C ARG A 137 17.44 -0.97 3.06
N ARG A 138 16.93 -0.85 4.29
CA ARG A 138 17.00 0.40 5.07
C ARG A 138 18.28 0.47 5.88
N GLY A 139 18.75 -0.65 6.44
CA GLY A 139 20.01 -0.75 7.16
C GLY A 139 21.21 -0.52 6.25
N ASP A 140 21.26 -1.17 5.09
CA ASP A 140 22.37 -1.09 4.14
C ASP A 140 22.49 0.31 3.53
N ARG A 141 21.37 0.95 3.15
CA ARG A 141 21.37 2.35 2.69
C ARG A 141 21.78 3.36 3.77
N MET A 142 21.69 3.00 5.05
CA MET A 142 22.18 3.84 6.15
C MET A 142 23.65 3.55 6.48
N LYS A 143 24.14 2.34 6.20
CA LYS A 143 25.58 2.00 6.33
C LYS A 143 26.41 2.74 5.28
N ASP A 144 25.90 2.87 4.06
CA ASP A 144 26.56 3.58 2.95
C ASP A 144 26.70 5.09 3.19
N LEU A 145 26.06 5.64 4.23
CA LEU A 145 26.15 7.05 4.60
C LEU A 145 27.33 7.37 5.55
N ASN A 146 28.08 6.35 5.99
CA ASN A 146 29.24 6.50 6.89
C ASN A 146 28.99 7.45 8.07
N LEU A 147 27.82 7.30 8.73
CA LEU A 147 27.41 8.18 9.82
C LEU A 147 28.33 8.03 11.03
N THR A 148 28.70 9.16 11.63
CA THR A 148 29.41 9.24 12.92
C THR A 148 28.52 8.73 14.06
N GLU A 149 29.12 8.34 15.19
CA GLU A 149 28.36 7.85 16.35
C GLU A 149 27.38 8.92 16.89
N ASP A 150 27.81 10.19 16.93
CA ASP A 150 26.95 11.31 17.33
C ASP A 150 25.74 11.49 16.40
N GLN A 151 25.92 11.32 15.08
CA GLN A 151 24.82 11.37 14.11
C GLN A 151 23.86 10.19 14.30
N LYS A 152 24.36 8.98 14.56
CA LYS A 152 23.52 7.81 14.84
C LYS A 152 22.68 8.02 16.10
N GLN A 153 23.27 8.60 17.14
CA GLN A 153 22.58 8.86 18.40
C GLN A 153 21.47 9.92 18.23
N LYS A 154 21.74 11.02 17.50
CA LYS A 154 20.72 12.04 17.15
C LYS A 154 19.58 11.47 16.29
N ILE A 155 19.88 10.59 15.33
CA ILE A 155 18.86 9.93 14.51
C ILE A 155 18.02 8.99 15.38
N LYS A 156 18.62 8.31 16.34
CA LYS A 156 17.89 7.42 17.25
C LYS A 156 16.89 8.20 18.11
N SER A 157 17.31 9.31 18.73
CA SER A 157 16.40 10.14 19.53
C SER A 157 15.26 10.72 18.70
N LEU A 158 15.55 11.29 17.51
CA LEU A 158 14.52 11.79 16.59
C LEU A 158 13.51 10.71 16.19
N ASN A 159 13.98 9.47 15.96
CA ASN A 159 13.10 8.36 15.62
C ASN A 159 12.26 7.90 16.82
N GLU A 160 12.80 7.94 18.03
CA GLU A 160 12.06 7.64 19.26
C GLU A 160 10.96 8.67 19.49
N ASP A 161 11.28 9.96 19.39
CA ASP A 161 10.32 11.07 19.50
C ASP A 161 9.25 11.03 18.40
N PHE A 162 9.63 10.70 17.17
CA PHE A 162 8.66 10.52 16.10
C PHE A 162 7.73 9.33 16.39
N ARG A 163 8.28 8.22 16.92
CA ARG A 163 7.49 7.03 17.26
C ARG A 163 6.51 7.29 18.39
N THR A 164 6.89 8.05 19.41
CA THR A 164 5.99 8.42 20.52
C THR A 164 4.86 9.29 20.01
N LYS A 165 5.18 10.40 19.33
CA LYS A 165 4.18 11.32 18.73
C LYS A 165 3.25 10.61 17.76
N SER A 166 3.79 9.76 16.89
CA SER A 166 2.98 8.98 15.93
C SER A 166 2.02 8.01 16.64
N ARG A 167 2.45 7.38 17.73
CA ARG A 167 1.57 6.49 18.53
C ARG A 167 0.46 7.27 19.20
N GLU A 168 0.77 8.42 19.79
CA GLU A 168 -0.22 9.27 20.45
C GLU A 168 -1.23 9.80 19.46
N LEU A 169 -0.77 10.36 18.32
CA LEU A 169 -1.63 10.83 17.26
C LEU A 169 -2.54 9.71 16.72
N ALA A 170 -1.99 8.51 16.53
CA ALA A 170 -2.76 7.37 16.06
C ALA A 170 -3.80 6.89 17.10
N LYS A 171 -3.49 6.98 18.40
CA LYS A 171 -4.45 6.69 19.47
C LYS A 171 -5.57 7.72 19.47
N ALA A 172 -5.23 9.01 19.48
CA ALA A 172 -6.19 10.11 19.46
C ALA A 172 -7.14 10.01 18.27
N HIS A 173 -6.60 9.88 17.05
CA HIS A 173 -7.41 9.70 15.85
C HIS A 173 -8.33 8.47 15.92
N ARG A 174 -7.84 7.36 16.49
CA ARG A 174 -8.66 6.16 16.67
C ARG A 174 -9.78 6.36 17.68
N GLU A 175 -9.53 7.09 18.77
CA GLU A 175 -10.53 7.42 19.77
C GLU A 175 -11.61 8.34 19.19
N GLU A 176 -11.22 9.36 18.42
CA GLU A 176 -12.15 10.25 17.72
C GLU A 176 -13.00 9.50 16.71
N LEU A 177 -12.39 8.66 15.86
CA LEU A 177 -13.16 7.80 14.96
C LEU A 177 -14.11 6.88 15.72
N ASN A 178 -13.69 6.35 16.88
CA ASN A 178 -14.54 5.48 17.67
C ASN A 178 -15.79 6.20 18.20
N LYS A 179 -15.72 7.52 18.44
CA LYS A 179 -16.88 8.34 18.82
C LYS A 179 -17.90 8.52 17.70
N VAL A 180 -17.50 8.37 16.43
CA VAL A 180 -18.40 8.47 15.27
C VAL A 180 -19.27 7.21 15.11
N TYR A 181 -18.83 6.07 15.63
CA TYR A 181 -19.54 4.81 15.49
C TYR A 181 -20.63 4.61 16.54
N THR A 182 -21.72 3.96 16.14
CA THR A 182 -22.75 3.50 17.07
C THR A 182 -22.23 2.36 17.95
N PRO A 183 -22.84 2.10 19.13
CA PRO A 183 -22.43 1.00 20.01
C PRO A 183 -22.38 -0.37 19.32
N GLU A 184 -23.33 -0.66 18.43
CA GLU A 184 -23.37 -1.90 17.65
C GLU A 184 -22.22 -1.99 16.64
N GLN A 185 -21.90 -0.87 15.95
CA GLN A 185 -20.79 -0.81 15.01
C GLN A 185 -19.43 -0.97 15.71
N GLN A 186 -19.28 -0.39 16.91
CA GLN A 186 -18.07 -0.57 17.72
C GLN A 186 -17.88 -2.04 18.12
N ASN A 187 -18.95 -2.75 18.49
CA ASN A 187 -18.90 -4.18 18.81
C ASN A 187 -18.51 -5.02 17.59
N LYS A 188 -19.09 -4.74 16.42
CA LYS A 188 -18.73 -5.41 15.16
C LYS A 188 -17.26 -5.19 14.78
N LEU A 189 -16.74 -3.97 14.97
CA LEU A 189 -15.30 -3.67 14.77
C LEU A 189 -14.39 -4.42 15.75
N LYS A 190 -14.83 -4.61 17.00
CA LYS A 190 -14.09 -5.43 17.99
C LYS A 190 -14.05 -6.90 17.58
N GLU A 191 -15.14 -7.42 17.01
CA GLU A 191 -15.20 -8.81 16.49
C GLU A 191 -14.29 -9.02 15.29
N PHE A 192 -14.36 -8.15 14.27
CA PHE A 192 -13.44 -8.22 13.12
C PHE A 192 -11.97 -8.19 13.53
N ARG A 193 -11.62 -7.42 14.57
CA ARG A 193 -10.26 -7.39 15.14
C ARG A 193 -9.87 -8.69 15.85
N LYS A 194 -10.81 -9.39 16.48
CA LYS A 194 -10.59 -10.71 17.11
C LYS A 194 -10.39 -11.80 16.04
N ASP A 195 -11.16 -11.75 14.96
CA ASP A 195 -11.06 -12.72 13.87
C ASP A 195 -9.78 -12.53 13.06
N PHE A 196 -9.36 -11.30 12.81
CA PHE A 196 -8.04 -11.01 12.23
C PHE A 196 -6.88 -11.54 13.09
N ASN A 197 -7.08 -11.67 14.41
CA ASN A 197 -6.12 -12.28 15.32
C ASN A 197 -6.17 -13.82 15.31
N LYS A 198 -7.34 -14.43 15.09
CA LYS A 198 -7.49 -15.88 14.93
C LYS A 198 -6.90 -16.35 13.60
N ASP A 199 -7.09 -15.59 12.53
CA ASP A 199 -6.54 -15.88 11.19
C ASP A 199 -5.04 -15.53 11.05
N ARG A 200 -4.30 -15.38 12.17
CA ARG A 200 -2.83 -15.29 12.17
C ARG A 200 -2.15 -16.63 11.80
N ARG A 201 -2.52 -17.18 10.65
CA ARG A 201 -1.62 -17.93 9.76
C ARG A 201 -0.38 -17.11 9.33
N PHE A 202 -0.28 -15.84 9.77
CA PHE A 202 0.89 -14.96 9.68
C PHE A 202 1.58 -14.67 11.03
N ALA A 203 1.55 -15.59 12.00
CA ALA A 203 2.57 -15.63 13.05
C ALA A 203 3.91 -16.16 12.48
N PHE A 204 4.50 -15.41 11.54
CA PHE A 204 5.68 -15.80 10.76
C PHE A 204 7.01 -15.76 11.55
N ASN A 205 6.95 -15.84 12.89
CA ASN A 205 8.15 -15.95 13.73
C ASN A 205 8.16 -17.22 14.59
N GLY A 206 7.00 -17.80 14.96
CA GLY A 206 6.97 -18.95 15.86
C GLY A 206 7.49 -20.26 15.24
N ARG A 207 7.26 -20.48 13.93
CA ARG A 207 7.79 -21.65 13.21
C ARG A 207 9.24 -21.51 12.75
N ARG A 208 9.68 -20.29 12.39
CA ARG A 208 11.06 -20.01 11.98
C ARG A 208 12.04 -20.13 13.15
N GLU A 209 11.60 -19.74 14.35
CA GLU A 209 12.39 -19.81 15.57
C GLU A 209 12.65 -21.25 16.03
N MET A 210 11.68 -22.16 15.82
CA MET A 210 11.84 -23.60 16.11
C MET A 210 12.66 -24.35 15.05
N ALA A 211 12.68 -23.86 13.80
CA ALA A 211 13.41 -24.51 12.70
C ALA A 211 14.94 -24.40 12.84
N LYS A 212 15.43 -23.45 13.63
CA LYS A 212 16.85 -23.23 13.88
C LYS A 212 17.35 -23.82 15.20
N LEU A 213 16.55 -24.59 15.95
CA LEU A 213 16.98 -25.20 17.21
C LEU A 213 17.58 -26.59 16.94
N ASP A 214 18.52 -27.02 17.77
CA ASP A 214 19.02 -28.40 17.82
C ASP A 214 17.93 -29.36 18.36
N GLU A 215 18.08 -30.66 18.08
CA GLU A 215 17.09 -31.67 18.49
C GLU A 215 16.92 -31.75 20.01
N ALA A 216 17.99 -31.55 20.79
CA ALA A 216 17.91 -31.53 22.25
C ALA A 216 17.07 -30.36 22.78
N SER A 217 17.20 -29.16 22.19
CA SER A 217 16.34 -28.04 22.54
C SER A 217 14.89 -28.23 22.09
N LYS A 218 14.66 -28.90 20.95
CA LYS A 218 13.30 -29.24 20.50
C LYS A 218 12.61 -30.21 21.46
N THR A 219 13.31 -31.23 21.95
CA THR A 219 12.75 -32.20 22.91
C THR A 219 12.48 -31.54 24.27
N LYS A 220 13.37 -30.65 24.75
CA LYS A 220 13.12 -29.82 25.95
C LYS A 220 11.87 -28.95 25.80
N LEU A 221 11.67 -28.32 24.64
CA LEU A 221 10.48 -27.51 24.39
C LEU A 221 9.19 -28.34 24.29
N LYS A 222 9.28 -29.57 23.76
CA LYS A 222 8.15 -30.50 23.69
C LYS A 222 7.73 -30.95 25.09
N SER A 223 8.69 -31.41 25.90
CA SER A 223 8.44 -31.83 27.29
C SER A 223 7.91 -30.68 28.16
N LEU A 224 8.49 -29.48 28.04
CA LEU A 224 7.97 -28.28 28.73
C LEU A 224 6.51 -28.01 28.38
N ARG A 225 6.13 -28.17 27.11
CA ARG A 225 4.73 -28.00 26.67
C ARG A 225 3.82 -29.09 27.21
N GLU A 226 4.25 -30.34 27.20
CA GLU A 226 3.48 -31.46 27.72
C GLU A 226 3.22 -31.30 29.23
N ASN A 227 4.23 -30.88 29.99
CA ASN A 227 4.10 -30.61 31.42
C ASN A 227 3.13 -29.44 31.69
N PHE A 228 3.28 -28.33 30.96
CA PHE A 228 2.36 -27.19 31.07
C PHE A 228 0.90 -27.59 30.80
N GLU A 229 0.64 -28.40 29.76
CA GLU A 229 -0.73 -28.86 29.46
C GLU A 229 -1.28 -29.79 30.55
N LYS A 230 -0.43 -30.67 31.12
CA LYS A 230 -0.83 -31.53 32.25
C LYS A 230 -1.18 -30.71 33.48
N GLU A 231 -0.33 -29.77 33.88
CA GLU A 231 -0.57 -28.90 35.04
C GLU A 231 -1.78 -27.99 34.84
N LYS A 232 -1.92 -27.42 33.64
CA LYS A 232 -3.08 -26.60 33.29
C LYS A 232 -4.38 -27.41 33.41
N LYS A 233 -4.42 -28.64 32.89
CA LYS A 233 -5.58 -29.53 33.02
C LYS A 233 -5.86 -29.90 34.47
N ALA A 234 -4.82 -30.15 35.28
CA ALA A 234 -4.98 -30.41 36.70
C ALA A 234 -5.60 -29.21 37.45
N VAL A 235 -5.21 -27.97 37.10
CA VAL A 235 -5.82 -26.75 37.65
C VAL A 235 -7.26 -26.59 37.17
N GLU A 236 -7.56 -26.86 35.90
CA GLU A 236 -8.92 -26.80 35.34
C GLU A 236 -9.87 -27.82 36.00
N LEU A 237 -9.38 -29.01 36.33
CA LEU A 237 -10.14 -30.07 37.01
C LEU A 237 -10.18 -29.91 38.54
N SER A 238 -9.39 -28.98 39.09
CA SER A 238 -9.34 -28.76 40.54
C SER A 238 -10.62 -28.08 41.05
N ARG A 239 -11.11 -28.47 42.22
CA ARG A 239 -12.30 -27.89 42.85
C ARG A 239 -12.01 -26.55 43.56
N ILE A 240 -11.25 -25.68 42.93
CA ILE A 240 -10.91 -24.34 43.44
C ILE A 240 -11.86 -23.31 42.80
N ALA A 241 -12.09 -22.18 43.48
CA ALA A 241 -12.86 -21.07 42.94
C ALA A 241 -12.40 -20.67 41.51
N PRO A 242 -13.33 -20.37 40.58
CA PRO A 242 -12.99 -20.06 39.18
C PRO A 242 -11.95 -18.96 38.99
N ASP A 243 -11.94 -17.94 39.86
CA ASP A 243 -10.97 -16.84 39.76
C ASP A 243 -9.57 -17.25 40.21
N ALA A 244 -9.48 -18.13 41.22
CA ALA A 244 -8.21 -18.73 41.62
C ALA A 244 -7.69 -19.73 40.57
N GLN A 245 -8.56 -20.45 39.86
CA GLN A 245 -8.15 -21.25 38.69
C GLN A 245 -7.56 -20.35 37.59
N LYS A 246 -8.22 -19.23 37.26
CA LYS A 246 -7.71 -18.28 36.26
C LYS A 246 -6.34 -17.72 36.64
N GLN A 247 -6.15 -17.34 37.91
CA GLN A 247 -4.88 -16.82 38.41
C GLN A 247 -3.77 -17.87 38.32
N LYS A 248 -4.00 -19.09 38.81
CA LYS A 248 -3.04 -20.20 38.69
C LYS A 248 -2.68 -20.51 37.24
N ILE A 249 -3.65 -20.52 36.33
CA ILE A 249 -3.38 -20.73 34.89
C ILE A 249 -2.59 -19.55 34.29
N ALA A 250 -2.81 -18.32 34.76
CA ALA A 250 -2.04 -17.16 34.33
C ALA A 250 -0.57 -17.26 34.77
N ASP A 251 -0.32 -17.64 36.01
CA ASP A 251 1.03 -17.84 36.56
C ASP A 251 1.75 -18.99 35.84
N LEU A 252 1.07 -20.12 35.62
CA LEU A 252 1.59 -21.23 34.81
C LEU A 252 1.98 -20.77 33.40
N ARG A 253 1.16 -19.93 32.76
CA ARG A 253 1.47 -19.38 31.42
C ARG A 253 2.67 -18.45 31.45
N GLN A 254 2.86 -17.68 32.51
CA GLN A 254 4.00 -16.79 32.67
C GLN A 254 5.29 -17.59 32.83
N ASN A 255 5.27 -18.61 33.70
CA ASN A 255 6.40 -19.51 33.91
C ASN A 255 6.77 -20.26 32.62
N PHE A 256 5.78 -20.86 31.94
CA PHE A 256 5.99 -21.51 30.65
C PHE A 256 6.65 -20.61 29.61
N ARG A 257 6.21 -19.33 29.52
CA ARG A 257 6.82 -18.36 28.59
C ARG A 257 8.27 -18.05 28.96
N ARG A 258 8.57 -17.92 30.25
CA ARG A 258 9.93 -17.63 30.76
C ARG A 258 10.87 -18.81 30.47
N GLU A 259 10.49 -20.02 30.85
CA GLU A 259 11.30 -21.23 30.62
C GLU A 259 11.52 -21.49 29.14
N LYS A 260 10.47 -21.31 28.32
CA LYS A 260 10.60 -21.40 26.86
C LYS A 260 11.63 -20.40 26.32
N GLN A 261 11.65 -19.17 26.84
CA GLN A 261 12.61 -18.15 26.41
C GLN A 261 14.05 -18.52 26.81
N GLU A 262 14.26 -19.05 28.01
CA GLU A 262 15.59 -19.49 28.46
C GLU A 262 16.10 -20.66 27.61
N ILE A 263 15.27 -21.67 27.33
CA ILE A 263 15.66 -22.79 26.44
C ILE A 263 16.08 -22.29 25.06
N ILE A 264 15.33 -21.34 24.47
CA ILE A 264 15.67 -20.77 23.15
C ILE A 264 16.96 -19.93 23.23
N LYS A 265 17.18 -19.21 24.33
CA LYS A 265 18.37 -18.38 24.53
C LYS A 265 19.62 -19.24 24.71
N GLU A 266 19.53 -20.34 25.46
CA GLU A 266 20.61 -21.33 25.62
C GLU A 266 20.95 -21.99 24.28
N ALA A 267 19.94 -22.46 23.55
CA ALA A 267 20.12 -23.09 22.25
C ALA A 267 20.82 -22.16 21.22
N ARG A 268 20.58 -20.86 21.31
CA ARG A 268 21.26 -19.87 20.46
C ARG A 268 22.71 -19.60 20.88
N LYS A 269 22.99 -19.66 22.19
CA LYS A 269 24.36 -19.52 22.70
C LYS A 269 25.23 -20.68 22.22
N THR A 270 24.72 -21.92 22.31
CA THR A 270 25.45 -23.13 21.90
C THR A 270 25.74 -23.19 20.40
N GLN A 271 24.83 -22.67 19.56
CA GLN A 271 25.05 -22.58 18.12
C GLN A 271 26.11 -21.55 17.69
N ASN A 272 26.22 -20.43 18.42
CA ASN A 272 27.23 -19.41 18.12
C ASN A 272 28.64 -19.76 18.62
N SER A 273 28.80 -20.84 19.38
CA SER A 273 30.07 -21.31 19.96
C SER A 273 30.69 -22.52 19.25
N GLN A 274 30.08 -23.04 18.17
CA GLN A 274 30.73 -24.08 17.36
C GLN A 274 31.68 -23.43 16.34
N PRO A 275 32.98 -23.81 16.30
CA PRO A 275 33.88 -23.37 15.25
C PRO A 275 33.45 -23.98 13.91
N THR A 276 33.49 -23.16 12.85
CA THR A 276 33.26 -23.53 11.44
C THR A 276 34.24 -24.57 10.95
#